data_AF-A0A520H518-F1
#
_entry.id   AF-A0A520H518-F1
#
_cell.length_a   1.000
_cell.length_b   1.000
_cell.length_c   1.000
_cell.angle_alpha   90.00
_cell.angle_beta   90.00
_cell.angle_gamma   90.00
#
_symmetry.space_group_name_H-M   'P 1'
#
loop_
_entity.id
_entity.type
_entity.pdbx_description
1 polymer ?
#
loop_
_entity_poly.entity_id
_entity_poly.type
_entity_poly.pdbx_seq_one_letter_code
_entity_poly.pdbx_strand_id
1 'polypeptide(L)'
;TGGSAVMPGMVELGEDIFLKPVRRGIPKYSSALSDMVAQPRAATVMGLLEEARFARMRGFKVAQKNGSVKTAFGRFKDFIVGNF
;
A
#
# COMPACT_ATOMS: atom_id res chain seq x y z
N THR A 1 7.97 0.23 -16.89
CA THR A 1 8.43 -0.21 -15.55
C THR A 1 9.43 -1.34 -15.74
N GLY A 2 9.98 -1.92 -14.67
CA GLY A 2 10.92 -3.05 -14.77
C GLY A 2 12.36 -2.62 -15.08
N GLY A 3 13.29 -3.58 -15.08
CA GLY A 3 14.71 -3.29 -15.30
C GLY A 3 15.06 -2.88 -16.73
N SER A 4 14.34 -3.41 -17.73
CA SER A 4 14.52 -3.05 -19.14
C SER A 4 14.24 -1.57 -19.42
N ALA A 5 13.34 -0.94 -18.65
CA ALA A 5 13.02 0.48 -18.80
C ALA A 5 14.17 1.44 -18.42
N VAL A 6 15.28 0.92 -17.88
CA VAL A 6 16.49 1.70 -17.55
C VAL A 6 17.42 1.84 -18.76
N MET A 7 17.26 0.99 -19.78
CA MET A 7 18.09 1.08 -20.98
C MET A 7 17.90 2.46 -21.67
N PRO A 8 18.99 3.10 -22.13
CA PRO A 8 18.90 4.36 -22.87
C PRO A 8 18.02 4.23 -24.12
N GLY A 9 17.23 5.25 -24.43
CA GLY A 9 16.38 5.27 -25.63
C GLY A 9 15.05 4.51 -25.52
N MET A 10 14.77 3.82 -24.40
CA MET A 10 13.54 3.01 -24.28
C MET A 10 12.25 3.80 -24.13
N VAL A 11 12.32 5.07 -23.71
CA VAL A 11 11.11 5.90 -23.64
C VAL A 11 10.79 6.39 -25.06
N GLU A 12 11.80 6.92 -25.73
CA GLU A 12 11.77 7.43 -27.10
C GLU A 12 11.29 6.34 -28.08
N LEU A 13 11.87 5.13 -28.00
CA LEU A 13 11.42 3.98 -28.78
C LEU A 13 9.94 3.64 -28.53
N GLY A 14 9.49 3.77 -27.28
CA GLY A 14 8.10 3.57 -26.93
C GLY A 14 7.18 4.63 -27.56
N GLU A 15 7.61 5.89 -27.58
CA GLU A 15 6.86 6.98 -28.23
C GLU A 15 6.79 6.78 -29.75
N ASP A 16 7.89 6.37 -30.38
CA ASP A 16 7.95 6.08 -31.83
C ASP A 16 7.04 4.91 -32.23
N ILE A 17 7.00 3.85 -31.42
CA ILE A 17 6.17 2.66 -31.72
C ILE A 17 4.69 2.91 -31.43
N PHE A 18 4.37 3.50 -30.28
CA PHE A 18 2.98 3.62 -29.82
C PHE A 18 2.29 4.92 -30.23
N LEU A 19 3.03 5.88 -30.80
CA LEU A 19 2.54 7.19 -31.24
C LEU A 19 1.77 7.93 -30.12
N LYS A 20 2.22 7.73 -28.88
CA LYS A 20 1.62 8.24 -27.65
C LYS A 20 2.74 8.59 -26.67
N PRO A 21 2.53 9.57 -25.77
CA PRO A 21 3.53 9.90 -24.76
C PRO A 21 3.81 8.71 -23.85
N VAL A 22 5.09 8.37 -23.67
CA VAL A 22 5.55 7.27 -22.82
C VAL A 22 6.36 7.84 -21.66
N ARG A 23 6.28 7.20 -20.50
CA ARG A 23 7.07 7.58 -19.33
C ARG A 23 7.59 6.38 -18.58
N ARG A 24 8.70 6.58 -17.86
CA ARG A 24 9.20 5.58 -16.91
C ARG A 24 8.25 5.48 -15.72
N GLY A 25 7.71 4.29 -15.50
CA GLY A 25 6.96 3.98 -14.29
C GLY A 25 7.90 3.68 -13.13
N ILE A 26 7.87 4.53 -12.10
CA ILE A 26 8.70 4.46 -10.90
C ILE A 26 7.77 4.39 -9.67
N PRO A 27 8.09 3.59 -8.63
CA PRO A 27 7.38 3.63 -7.36
C PRO A 27 7.26 5.05 -6.80
N LYS A 28 6.07 5.41 -6.31
CA LYS A 28 5.87 6.66 -5.58
C LYS A 28 6.12 6.41 -4.10
N TYR A 29 7.30 6.78 -3.62
CA TYR A 29 7.67 6.65 -2.22
C TYR A 29 8.61 7.79 -1.83
N SER A 30 8.29 8.49 -0.73
CA SER A 30 8.94 9.74 -0.33
C SER A 30 9.50 9.72 1.10
N SER A 31 9.67 8.52 1.67
CA SER A 31 10.23 8.35 3.02
C SER A 31 11.68 7.89 2.94
N ALA A 32 12.26 7.50 4.08
CA ALA A 32 13.64 7.06 4.19
C ALA A 32 13.99 6.01 3.13
N LEU A 33 15.18 6.16 2.53
CA LEU A 33 15.68 5.30 1.45
C LEU A 33 14.93 5.45 0.11
N SER A 34 14.21 6.57 -0.10
CA SER A 34 13.50 6.86 -1.34
C SER A 34 14.35 6.68 -2.58
N ASP A 35 15.61 7.12 -2.55
CA ASP A 35 16.45 7.16 -3.75
C ASP A 35 16.88 5.77 -4.21
N MET A 36 16.94 4.80 -3.28
CA MET A 36 17.21 3.41 -3.62
C MET A 36 15.97 2.70 -4.17
N VAL A 37 14.79 3.09 -3.67
CA VAL A 37 13.52 2.41 -3.95
C VAL A 37 12.77 3.05 -5.12
N ALA A 38 13.00 4.32 -5.41
CA ALA A 38 12.44 5.08 -6.52
C ALA A 38 13.13 4.72 -7.85
N GLN A 39 13.13 3.42 -8.16
CA GLN A 39 13.70 2.87 -9.39
C GLN A 39 12.66 1.98 -10.09
N PRO A 40 12.60 1.98 -11.44
CA PRO A 40 11.67 1.14 -12.19
C PRO A 40 11.74 -0.37 -11.87
N ARG A 41 12.92 -0.83 -11.43
CA ARG A 41 13.19 -2.21 -10.99
C ARG A 41 12.40 -2.62 -9.75
N ALA A 42 12.20 -1.70 -8.81
CA ALA A 42 11.51 -1.95 -7.56
C ALA A 42 9.97 -1.79 -7.66
N ALA A 43 9.43 -1.47 -8.86
CA ALA A 43 8.00 -1.26 -9.12
C ALA A 43 7.10 -2.36 -8.55
N THR A 44 7.44 -3.62 -8.82
CA THR A 44 6.60 -4.76 -8.41
C THR A 44 6.63 -4.96 -6.89
N VAL A 45 7.83 -4.97 -6.29
CA VAL A 45 8.00 -5.18 -4.84
C VAL A 45 7.30 -4.07 -4.06
N MET A 46 7.43 -2.81 -4.51
CA MET A 46 6.75 -1.68 -3.88
C MET A 46 5.23 -1.77 -3.99
N GLY A 47 4.69 -2.26 -5.11
CA GLY A 47 3.26 -2.52 -5.23
C GLY A 47 2.75 -3.55 -4.22
N LEU A 48 3.51 -4.64 -4.02
CA LEU A 48 3.17 -5.67 -3.03
C LEU A 48 3.24 -5.14 -1.59
N LEU A 49 4.27 -4.37 -1.26
CA LEU A 49 4.43 -3.76 0.07
C LEU A 49 3.30 -2.76 0.35
N GLU A 50 2.92 -1.96 -0.64
CA GLU A 50 1.83 -1.00 -0.50
C GLU A 50 0.47 -1.70 -0.30
N GLU A 51 0.21 -2.79 -1.03
CA GLU A 51 -0.99 -3.60 -0.82
C GLU A 51 -0.99 -4.26 0.56
N ALA A 52 0.14 -4.81 1.01
CA ALA A 52 0.28 -5.35 2.36
C ALA A 52 0.02 -4.29 3.44
N ARG A 53 0.49 -3.05 3.22
CA ARG A 53 0.22 -1.91 4.10
C ARG A 53 -1.27 -1.60 4.14
N PHE A 54 -1.95 -1.53 2.99
CA PHE A 54 -3.39 -1.30 2.93
C PHE A 54 -4.19 -2.43 3.57
N ALA A 55 -3.82 -3.68 3.34
CA ALA A 55 -4.44 -4.86 3.96
C ALA A 55 -4.32 -4.81 5.49
N ARG A 56 -3.13 -4.47 6.01
CA ARG A 56 -2.90 -4.31 7.46
C ARG A 56 -3.77 -3.19 8.05
N MET A 57 -3.85 -2.04 7.39
CA MET A 57 -4.71 -0.93 7.82
C MET A 57 -6.20 -1.31 7.82
N ARG A 58 -6.65 -2.08 6.82
CA ARG A 58 -8.01 -2.63 6.79
C ARG A 58 -8.26 -3.60 7.95
N GLY A 59 -7.32 -4.50 8.23
CA GLY A 59 -7.40 -5.45 9.35
C GLY A 59 -7.51 -4.76 10.71
N PHE A 60 -6.71 -3.73 10.96
CA PHE A 60 -6.81 -2.92 12.19
C PHE A 60 -8.18 -2.24 12.33
N LYS A 61 -8.72 -1.70 11.24
CA LYS A 61 -10.05 -1.07 11.25
C LYS A 61 -11.17 -2.06 11.61
N VAL A 62 -11.06 -3.31 11.18
CA VAL A 62 -12.03 -4.37 11.52
C VAL A 62 -11.89 -4.79 12.99
N ALA A 63 -10.66 -5.00 13.47
CA ALA A 63 -10.40 -5.35 14.86
C ALA A 63 -10.92 -4.27 15.84
N GLN A 64 -10.68 -3.00 15.52
CA GLN A 64 -11.15 -1.87 16.33
C GLN A 64 -12.68 -1.78 16.40
N LYS A 65 -13.39 -2.07 15.29
CA LYS A 65 -14.87 -2.08 15.27
C LYS A 65 -15.46 -3.23 16.09
N ASN A 66 -14.87 -4.42 16.05
CA ASN A 66 -15.39 -5.59 16.77
C ASN A 66 -15.16 -5.52 18.29
N GLY A 67 -14.09 -4.86 18.74
CA GLY A 67 -13.80 -4.68 20.16
C GLY A 67 -14.78 -3.73 20.85
N SER A 68 -15.09 -2.59 20.24
CA SER A 68 -15.83 -1.52 20.94
C SER A 68 -17.24 -1.92 21.38
N VAL A 69 -18.00 -2.64 20.55
CA VAL A 69 -19.42 -2.94 20.82
C VAL A 69 -19.56 -4.15 21.75
N LYS A 70 -18.73 -5.19 21.55
CA LYS A 70 -18.72 -6.38 22.40
C LYS A 70 -18.17 -6.07 23.80
N THR A 71 -17.13 -5.25 23.90
CA THR A 71 -16.56 -4.84 25.19
C THR A 71 -17.50 -3.90 25.95
N ALA A 72 -18.23 -3.00 25.27
CA ALA A 72 -19.22 -2.14 25.93
C ALA A 72 -20.41 -2.94 26.47
N PHE A 73 -20.95 -3.88 25.69
CA PHE A 73 -22.07 -4.74 26.14
C PHE A 73 -21.64 -5.71 27.24
N GLY A 74 -20.43 -6.26 27.16
CA GLY A 74 -19.85 -7.10 28.22
C GLY A 74 -19.73 -6.34 29.54
N ARG A 75 -19.13 -5.14 29.52
CA ARG A 75 -18.99 -4.29 30.72
C ARG A 75 -20.33 -3.87 31.31
N PHE A 76 -21.34 -3.64 30.48
CA PHE A 76 -22.69 -3.31 30.94
C PHE A 76 -23.37 -4.50 31.61
N LYS A 77 -23.23 -5.70 31.03
CA LYS A 77 -23.71 -6.95 31.64
C LYS A 77 -23.01 -7.23 32.98
N ASP A 78 -21.70 -7.07 33.04
CA ASP A 78 -20.92 -7.29 34.27
C ASP A 78 -21.31 -6.30 35.38
N PHE A 79 -21.63 -5.05 35.02
CA PHE A 79 -22.13 -4.04 35.96
C PHE A 79 -23.52 -4.40 36.52
N ILE A 80 -24.44 -4.90 35.68
CA ILE A 80 -25.78 -5.28 36.14
C ILE A 80 -25.72 -6.56 36.99
N VAL A 81 -24.94 -7.56 36.59
CA VAL A 81 -24.83 -8.84 37.32
C VAL A 81 -24.02 -8.71 38.62
N GLY A 82 -23.03 -7.80 38.67
CA GLY A 82 -22.21 -7.60 39.87
C GLY A 82 -22.85 -6.69 40.94
N ASN A 83 -23.90 -5.96 40.59
CA ASN A 83 -24.47 -4.89 41.43
C ASN A 83 -25.95 -5.08 41.77
N PHE A 84 -26.58 -6.16 41.29
CA PHE A 84 -27.92 -6.64 41.66
C PHE A 84 -27.87 -8.11 42.08
#